data_AF-A0A6H0XPH3-F1
#
_entry.id   AF-A0A6H0XPH3-F1
#
_cell.length_a   1.000
_cell.length_b   1.000
_cell.length_c   1.000
_cell.angle_alpha   90.00
_cell.angle_beta   90.00
_cell.angle_gamma   90.00
#
_symmetry.space_group_name_H-M   'P 1'
#
loop_
_entity.id
_entity.type
_entity.pdbx_description
1 polymer ?
#
loop_
_entity_poly.entity_id
_entity_poly.type
_entity_poly.pdbx_seq_one_letter_code
_entity_poly.pdbx_strand_id
1 'polypeptide(L)'
;MVHADSSNFLSDLSKQDAYRQVIDQTKALCEDQRNWVSTENPCIHQLIAIGLVSESVHVDPSNANSNLANAASLLWHALHALPEPSNRVNWAGFYVLDPSKIDQLILGPFQGKVACQTIAFGRGVCGAAASTATTQLVPDVEEFPGHIACDGDSQSEIVVPILKAGKVM
;
A
#
# COMPACT_ATOMS: atom_id res chain seq x y z
N MET A 1 19.95 7.98 10.33
CA MET A 1 18.99 7.02 10.93
C MET A 1 19.14 5.73 10.16
N VAL A 2 19.25 4.58 10.81
CA VAL A 2 19.31 3.30 10.10
C VAL A 2 17.91 3.01 9.56
N HIS A 3 17.76 2.52 8.32
CA HIS A 3 16.43 2.30 7.71
C HIS A 3 15.50 1.42 8.55
N ALA A 4 16.05 0.51 9.36
CA ALA A 4 15.28 -0.32 10.29
C ALA A 4 14.69 0.48 11.47
N ASP A 5 15.30 1.61 11.86
CA ASP A 5 14.80 2.44 12.96
C ASP A 5 13.52 3.19 12.58
N SER A 6 13.22 3.31 11.28
CA SER A 6 12.02 3.96 10.76
C SER A 6 10.73 3.27 11.23
N SER A 7 10.78 1.97 11.54
CA SER A 7 9.66 1.20 12.09
C SER A 7 9.60 1.17 13.62
N ASN A 8 10.46 1.93 14.32
CA ASN A 8 10.36 2.08 15.77
C ASN A 8 9.34 3.16 16.12
N PHE A 9 8.20 2.74 16.67
CA PHE A 9 7.16 3.63 17.20
C PHE A 9 7.20 3.57 18.72
N LEU A 10 7.09 4.72 19.40
CA LEU A 10 6.96 4.76 20.87
C LEU A 10 5.58 4.22 21.27
N SER A 11 5.52 3.59 22.45
CA SER A 11 4.32 2.94 22.96
C SER A 11 3.20 3.90 23.41
N ASP A 12 3.49 5.20 23.53
CA ASP A 12 2.58 6.25 24.00
C ASP A 12 2.24 7.28 22.90
N LEU A 13 2.54 6.96 21.63
CA LEU A 13 2.20 7.84 20.51
C LEU A 13 0.69 8.04 20.36
N SER A 14 0.31 9.27 20.03
CA SER A 14 -1.04 9.55 19.55
C SER A 14 -1.24 8.93 18.16
N LYS A 15 -2.49 8.61 17.80
CA LYS A 15 -2.84 8.10 16.47
C LYS A 15 -2.41 9.05 15.35
N GLN A 16 -2.53 10.36 15.58
CA GLN A 16 -2.14 11.38 14.62
C GLN A 16 -0.62 11.37 14.39
N ASP A 17 0.16 11.28 15.46
CA ASP A 17 1.62 11.29 15.39
C ASP A 17 2.15 9.99 14.75
N ALA A 18 1.55 8.84 15.05
CA ALA A 18 1.91 7.57 14.43
C ALA A 18 1.68 7.61 12.91
N TYR A 19 0.53 8.13 12.48
CA TYR A 19 0.23 8.28 11.05
C TYR A 19 1.12 9.30 10.36
N ARG A 20 1.47 10.39 11.05
CA ARG A 20 2.45 11.35 10.54
C ARG A 20 3.80 10.69 10.32
N GLN A 21 4.28 9.92 11.30
CA GLN A 21 5.51 9.15 11.16
C GLN A 21 5.43 8.14 10.01
N VAL A 22 4.33 7.39 9.88
CA VAL A 22 4.15 6.47 8.73
C VAL A 22 4.29 7.22 7.39
N ILE A 23 3.62 8.37 7.24
CA ILE A 23 3.69 9.17 6.02
C ILE A 23 5.12 9.67 5.77
N ASP A 24 5.76 10.25 6.78
CA ASP A 24 7.09 10.84 6.64
C ASP A 24 8.15 9.76 6.35
N GLN A 25 8.08 8.61 7.01
CA GLN A 25 8.98 7.48 6.76
C GLN A 25 8.71 6.82 5.40
N THR A 26 7.45 6.69 4.99
CA THR A 26 7.11 6.16 3.65
C THR A 26 7.63 7.09 2.56
N LYS A 27 7.49 8.41 2.72
CA LYS A 27 8.09 9.39 1.80
C LYS A 27 9.60 9.25 1.76
N ALA A 28 10.27 9.17 2.90
CA ALA A 28 11.72 8.99 2.95
C ALA A 28 12.20 7.66 2.36
N LEU A 29 11.37 6.61 2.41
CA LEU A 29 11.63 5.35 1.70
C LEU A 29 11.48 5.50 0.17
N CYS A 30 10.62 6.40 -0.29
CA CYS A 30 10.37 6.64 -1.71
C CYS A 30 11.30 7.72 -2.32
N GLU A 31 11.70 8.72 -1.55
CA GLU A 31 12.56 9.84 -1.95
C GLU A 31 14.04 9.42 -1.96
N ASP A 32 14.80 9.86 -2.97
CA ASP A 32 16.25 9.65 -3.14
C ASP A 32 16.79 8.21 -3.14
N GLN A 33 15.91 7.19 -3.16
CA GLN A 33 16.33 5.86 -3.57
C GLN A 33 16.69 5.89 -5.06
N ARG A 34 17.88 5.36 -5.41
CA ARG A 34 18.41 5.19 -6.79
C ARG A 34 17.56 4.29 -7.72
N ASN A 35 16.33 4.02 -7.30
CA ASN A 35 15.47 2.93 -7.73
C ASN A 35 14.14 3.43 -8.32
N TRP A 36 13.89 4.75 -8.31
CA TRP A 36 12.72 5.35 -8.94
C TRP A 36 13.12 6.30 -10.06
N VAL A 37 12.72 5.92 -11.27
CA VAL A 37 12.36 6.90 -12.28
C VAL A 37 11.04 6.47 -12.86
N SER A 38 10.05 7.37 -12.85
CA SER A 38 8.83 7.17 -13.62
C SER A 38 9.09 7.66 -15.04
N THR A 39 8.99 6.76 -16.02
CA THR A 39 9.10 7.12 -17.45
C THR A 39 7.84 7.78 -18.01
N GLU A 40 6.81 8.03 -17.20
CA GLU A 40 5.58 8.68 -17.66
C GLU A 40 5.64 10.22 -17.64
N ASN A 41 6.83 10.81 -17.47
CA ASN A 41 7.00 12.25 -17.67
C ASN A 41 7.52 12.53 -19.09
N PRO A 42 6.70 13.07 -20.02
CA PRO A 42 7.12 13.37 -21.38
C PRO A 42 8.32 14.35 -21.45
N CYS A 43 8.58 15.15 -20.41
CA CYS A 43 9.78 15.98 -20.34
C CYS A 43 11.08 15.17 -20.17
N ILE A 44 11.05 13.97 -19.58
CA ILE A 44 12.25 13.13 -19.38
C ILE A 44 12.77 12.61 -20.72
N HIS A 45 11.89 12.25 -21.66
CA HIS A 45 12.32 11.87 -23.01
C HIS A 45 13.03 13.01 -23.73
N GLN A 46 12.57 14.25 -23.49
CA GLN A 46 13.16 15.45 -24.08
C GLN A 46 14.51 15.80 -23.45
N LEU A 47 14.68 15.52 -22.15
CA LEU A 47 15.95 15.69 -21.42
C LEU A 47 16.99 14.62 -21.75
N ILE A 48 16.57 13.38 -22.02
CA ILE A 48 17.42 12.30 -22.55
C ILE A 48 17.87 12.64 -23.97
N ALA A 49 16.95 13.12 -24.82
CA ALA A 49 17.25 13.50 -26.20
C ALA A 49 18.29 14.65 -26.33
N ILE A 50 18.41 15.50 -25.31
CA ILE A 50 19.41 16.59 -25.26
C ILE A 50 20.61 16.27 -24.34
N GLY A 51 20.74 15.03 -23.87
CA GLY A 51 21.92 14.54 -23.15
C GLY A 51 22.08 15.05 -21.72
N LEU A 52 21.02 15.59 -21.10
CA LEU A 52 21.05 16.08 -19.71
C LEU A 52 20.81 14.97 -18.67
N VAL A 53 20.33 13.80 -19.10
CA VAL A 53 20.13 12.59 -18.28
C VAL A 53 20.47 11.35 -19.12
N SER A 54 21.08 10.32 -18.51
CA SER A 54 21.50 9.10 -19.21
C SER A 54 20.33 8.16 -19.53
N GLU A 55 20.46 7.38 -20.60
CA GLU A 55 19.48 6.34 -21.02
C GLU A 55 19.26 5.22 -19.98
N SER A 56 20.12 5.12 -18.97
CA SER A 56 20.09 4.08 -17.93
C SER A 56 18.98 4.25 -16.87
N VAL A 57 17.95 4.99 -17.21
CA VAL A 57 16.71 5.11 -16.45
C VAL A 57 15.94 3.81 -16.59
N HIS A 58 16.28 2.82 -15.76
CA HIS A 58 15.62 1.52 -15.74
C HIS A 58 14.55 1.52 -14.64
N VAL A 59 13.28 1.39 -15.03
CA VAL A 59 12.20 1.09 -14.08
C VAL A 59 12.31 -0.39 -13.76
N ASP A 60 12.87 -0.72 -12.59
CA ASP A 60 12.83 -2.09 -12.11
C ASP A 60 11.51 -2.31 -11.35
N PRO A 61 10.55 -3.10 -11.88
CA PRO A 61 9.32 -3.43 -11.17
C PRO A 61 9.57 -4.15 -9.84
N SER A 62 10.77 -4.71 -9.60
CA SER A 62 11.18 -5.24 -8.29
C SER A 62 11.24 -4.18 -7.19
N ASN A 63 11.42 -2.90 -7.54
CA ASN A 63 11.49 -1.80 -6.59
C ASN A 63 10.12 -1.41 -6.03
N ALA A 64 9.05 -1.56 -6.82
CA ALA A 64 7.68 -1.35 -6.34
C ALA A 64 7.35 -2.36 -5.23
N ASN A 65 7.71 -3.64 -5.44
CA ASN A 65 7.54 -4.69 -4.45
C ASN A 65 8.34 -4.42 -3.17
N SER A 66 9.57 -3.92 -3.30
CA SER A 66 10.42 -3.58 -2.13
C SER A 66 9.83 -2.45 -1.30
N ASN A 67 9.29 -1.41 -1.93
CA ASN A 67 8.68 -0.29 -1.22
C ASN A 67 7.35 -0.65 -0.58
N LEU A 68 6.50 -1.40 -1.28
CA LEU A 68 5.27 -1.93 -0.68
C LEU A 68 5.57 -2.88 0.48
N ALA A 69 6.64 -3.67 0.42
CA ALA A 69 7.07 -4.51 1.54
C ALA A 69 7.49 -3.67 2.76
N ASN A 70 8.29 -2.62 2.55
CA ASN A 70 8.69 -1.71 3.63
C ASN A 70 7.49 -0.93 4.20
N ALA A 71 6.59 -0.46 3.33
CA ALA A 71 5.37 0.23 3.75
C ALA A 71 4.43 -0.70 4.53
N ALA A 72 4.32 -1.97 4.15
CA ALA A 72 3.54 -2.97 4.88
C ALA A 72 4.13 -3.20 6.28
N SER A 73 5.46 -3.27 6.38
CA SER A 73 6.16 -3.35 7.67
C SER A 73 5.90 -2.11 8.53
N LEU A 74 6.01 -0.90 7.97
CA LEU A 74 5.72 0.36 8.68
C LEU A 74 4.30 0.41 9.20
N LEU A 75 3.31 0.05 8.37
CA LEU A 75 1.91 0.01 8.76
C LEU A 75 1.66 -0.98 9.89
N TRP A 76 2.23 -2.19 9.77
CA TRP A 76 2.12 -3.23 10.78
C TRP A 76 2.62 -2.76 12.14
N HIS A 77 3.85 -2.25 12.20
CA HIS A 77 4.46 -1.78 13.44
C HIS A 77 3.76 -0.53 14.00
N ALA A 78 3.31 0.39 13.15
CA ALA A 78 2.56 1.57 13.59
C ALA A 78 1.24 1.17 14.25
N LEU A 79 0.47 0.27 13.62
CA LEU A 79 -0.83 -0.17 14.13
C LEU A 79 -0.67 -0.94 15.45
N HIS A 80 0.36 -1.79 15.57
CA HIS A 80 0.66 -2.53 16.80
C HIS A 80 1.15 -1.66 17.95
N ALA A 81 1.79 -0.52 17.65
CA ALA A 81 2.23 0.42 18.68
C ALA A 81 1.09 1.29 19.25
N LEU A 82 -0.04 1.39 18.55
CA LEU A 82 -1.20 2.14 19.01
C LEU A 82 -2.02 1.38 20.05
N PRO A 83 -2.83 2.06 20.89
CA PRO A 83 -3.77 1.39 21.78
C PRO A 83 -4.85 0.59 21.04
N GLU A 84 -5.59 -0.23 21.79
CA GLU A 84 -6.81 -0.87 21.27
C GLU A 84 -7.80 0.17 20.72
N PRO A 85 -8.49 -0.15 19.61
CA PRO A 85 -8.48 -1.43 18.91
C PRO A 85 -7.37 -1.58 17.84
N SER A 86 -6.55 -0.55 17.59
CA SER A 86 -5.61 -0.54 16.45
C SER A 86 -4.51 -1.60 16.54
N ASN A 87 -4.03 -1.93 17.74
CA ASN A 87 -3.07 -3.03 17.94
C ASN A 87 -3.65 -4.44 17.73
N ARG A 88 -4.95 -4.58 17.47
CA ARG A 88 -5.59 -5.87 17.16
C ARG A 88 -5.66 -6.16 15.67
N VAL A 89 -5.04 -5.32 14.84
CA VAL A 89 -4.92 -5.56 13.39
C VAL A 89 -4.24 -6.92 13.15
N ASN A 90 -4.94 -7.79 12.44
CA ASN A 90 -4.48 -9.13 12.07
C ASN A 90 -3.85 -9.19 10.68
N TRP A 91 -4.08 -8.16 9.85
CA TRP A 91 -3.54 -8.07 8.49
C TRP A 91 -3.33 -6.61 8.06
N ALA A 92 -2.16 -6.31 7.49
CA ALA A 92 -1.87 -5.01 6.88
C ALA A 92 -0.97 -5.19 5.65
N GLY A 93 -1.38 -4.66 4.51
CA GLY A 93 -0.65 -4.85 3.26
C GLY A 93 -1.37 -4.30 2.04
N PHE A 94 -0.96 -4.78 0.88
CA PHE A 94 -1.37 -4.24 -0.41
C PHE A 94 -1.92 -5.33 -1.33
N TYR A 95 -2.92 -4.93 -2.10
CA TYR A 95 -3.30 -5.56 -3.35
C TYR A 95 -2.95 -4.58 -4.48
N VAL A 96 -2.42 -5.09 -5.59
CA VAL A 96 -2.05 -4.29 -6.76
C VAL A 96 -2.80 -4.78 -8.00
N LEU A 97 -2.90 -3.97 -9.05
CA LEU A 97 -3.55 -4.37 -10.29
C LEU A 97 -2.83 -5.56 -10.94
N ASP A 98 -3.61 -6.53 -11.43
CA ASP A 98 -3.11 -7.60 -12.28
C ASP A 98 -2.76 -7.05 -13.68
N PRO A 99 -1.49 -7.05 -14.11
CA PRO A 99 -1.12 -6.53 -15.42
C PRO A 99 -1.66 -7.40 -16.58
N SER A 100 -2.09 -8.63 -16.29
CA SER A 100 -2.60 -9.58 -17.28
C SER A 100 -4.12 -9.60 -17.39
N LYS A 101 -4.84 -8.98 -16.45
CA LYS A 101 -6.31 -9.02 -16.38
C LYS A 101 -6.89 -7.68 -15.96
N ILE A 102 -7.85 -7.22 -16.75
CA ILE A 102 -8.63 -6.02 -16.44
C ILE A 102 -9.47 -6.29 -15.18
N ASP A 103 -9.63 -5.25 -14.35
CA ASP A 103 -10.53 -5.27 -13.19
C ASP A 103 -10.25 -6.40 -12.19
N GLN A 104 -8.96 -6.73 -12.03
CA GLN A 104 -8.49 -7.73 -11.09
C GLN A 104 -7.32 -7.21 -10.26
N LEU A 105 -7.37 -7.52 -8.98
CA LEU A 105 -6.31 -7.32 -8.01
C LEU A 105 -5.55 -8.63 -7.79
N ILE A 106 -4.24 -8.53 -7.57
CA ILE A 106 -3.34 -9.60 -7.13
C ILE A 106 -2.70 -9.22 -5.79
N LEU A 107 -2.44 -10.23 -4.96
CA LEU A 107 -1.84 -10.06 -3.64
C LEU A 107 -0.41 -9.48 -3.77
N GLY A 108 -0.19 -8.34 -3.13
CA GLY A 108 1.12 -7.70 -2.98
C GLY A 108 1.73 -8.00 -1.61
N PRO A 109 2.79 -7.26 -1.20
CA PRO A 109 3.41 -7.42 0.11
C PRO A 109 2.45 -7.10 1.26
N PHE A 110 2.55 -7.88 2.35
CA PHE A 110 1.72 -7.73 3.54
C PHE A 110 2.41 -8.29 4.79
N GLN A 111 1.84 -7.99 5.96
CA GLN A 111 2.13 -8.61 7.25
C GLN A 111 0.82 -9.19 7.81
N GLY A 112 0.85 -10.44 8.27
CA GLY A 112 -0.34 -11.15 8.77
C GLY A 112 -0.42 -12.61 8.32
N LYS A 113 -1.58 -13.24 8.47
CA LYS A 113 -1.85 -14.60 7.96
C LYS A 113 -1.94 -14.62 6.42
N VAL A 114 -1.84 -15.82 5.84
CA VAL A 114 -1.99 -16.05 4.39
C VAL A 114 -3.34 -15.51 3.90
N ALA A 115 -3.33 -14.83 2.76
CA ALA A 115 -4.51 -14.18 2.17
C ALA A 115 -4.84 -14.72 0.77
N CYS A 116 -6.01 -14.34 0.26
CA CYS A 116 -6.47 -14.69 -1.07
C CYS A 116 -5.55 -14.11 -2.16
N GLN A 117 -5.11 -14.92 -3.13
CA GLN A 117 -4.12 -14.49 -4.14
C GLN A 117 -4.67 -13.44 -5.11
N THR A 118 -5.98 -13.45 -5.36
CA THR A 118 -6.63 -12.60 -6.36
C THR A 118 -8.00 -12.14 -5.90
N ILE A 119 -8.38 -10.91 -6.26
CA ILE A 119 -9.69 -10.33 -5.94
C ILE A 119 -10.21 -9.60 -7.19
N ALA A 120 -11.40 -9.96 -7.67
CA ALA A 120 -12.03 -9.22 -8.76
C ALA A 120 -12.60 -7.88 -8.26
N PHE A 121 -12.68 -6.88 -9.12
CA PHE A 121 -13.36 -5.63 -8.80
C PHE A 121 -14.83 -5.90 -8.42
N GLY A 122 -15.32 -5.16 -7.44
CA GLY A 122 -16.68 -5.26 -6.89
C GLY A 122 -16.88 -6.44 -5.93
N ARG A 123 -15.84 -7.25 -5.69
CA ARG A 123 -15.90 -8.42 -4.80
C ARG A 123 -15.22 -8.14 -3.47
N GLY A 124 -15.95 -8.31 -2.37
CA GLY A 124 -15.45 -8.01 -1.03
C GLY A 124 -15.10 -6.52 -0.85
N VAL A 125 -14.52 -6.20 0.31
CA VAL A 125 -14.20 -4.80 0.67
C VAL A 125 -13.11 -4.24 -0.26
N CYS A 126 -12.05 -5.01 -0.53
CA CYS A 126 -10.98 -4.63 -1.47
C CYS A 126 -11.50 -4.37 -2.89
N GLY A 127 -12.30 -5.28 -3.44
CA GLY A 127 -12.86 -5.12 -4.78
C GLY A 127 -13.82 -3.93 -4.87
N ALA A 128 -14.60 -3.66 -3.83
CA ALA A 128 -15.47 -2.49 -3.76
C ALA A 128 -14.67 -1.17 -3.72
N ALA A 129 -13.59 -1.10 -2.95
CA ALA A 129 -12.68 0.05 -2.94
C ALA A 129 -12.09 0.31 -4.33
N ALA A 130 -11.62 -0.76 -5.00
CA ALA A 130 -11.05 -0.66 -6.34
C ALA A 130 -12.09 -0.23 -7.40
N SER A 131 -13.34 -0.69 -7.30
CA SER A 131 -14.39 -0.30 -8.26
C SER A 131 -14.87 1.13 -8.08
N THR A 132 -15.00 1.57 -6.84
CA THR A 132 -15.55 2.89 -6.52
C THR A 132 -14.50 3.99 -6.52
N ALA A 133 -13.20 3.64 -6.47
CA ALA A 133 -12.10 4.55 -6.21
C ALA A 133 -12.32 5.37 -4.92
N THR A 134 -13.03 4.79 -3.94
CA THR A 134 -13.29 5.41 -2.64
C THR A 134 -12.87 4.50 -1.48
N THR A 135 -12.41 5.11 -0.40
CA THR A 135 -12.11 4.40 0.85
C THR A 135 -13.36 3.68 1.35
N GLN A 136 -13.20 2.39 1.65
CA GLN A 136 -14.22 1.61 2.35
C GLN A 136 -13.83 1.54 3.82
N LEU A 137 -14.69 2.05 4.69
CA LEU A 137 -14.55 1.94 6.14
C LEU A 137 -15.69 1.06 6.66
N VAL A 138 -15.36 -0.18 6.98
CA VAL A 138 -16.32 -1.24 7.31
C VAL A 138 -16.19 -1.58 8.79
N PRO A 139 -17.12 -1.13 9.65
CA PRO A 139 -17.06 -1.40 11.09
C PRO A 139 -17.39 -2.86 11.44
N ASP A 140 -18.20 -3.52 10.62
CA ASP A 140 -18.53 -4.94 10.72
C ASP A 140 -18.49 -5.58 9.33
N VAL A 141 -17.58 -6.53 9.12
CA VAL A 141 -17.40 -7.19 7.81
C VAL A 141 -18.50 -8.21 7.51
N GLU A 142 -19.16 -8.76 8.52
CA GLU A 142 -20.28 -9.72 8.36
C GLU A 142 -21.53 -9.02 7.80
N GLU A 143 -21.67 -7.72 8.08
CA GLU A 143 -22.75 -6.89 7.52
C GLU A 143 -22.45 -6.38 6.09
N PHE A 144 -21.21 -6.58 5.59
CA PHE A 144 -20.82 -6.08 4.28
C PHE A 144 -21.36 -6.98 3.13
N PRO A 145 -22.15 -6.44 2.19
CA PRO A 145 -22.74 -7.25 1.13
C PRO A 145 -21.67 -7.79 0.19
N GLY A 146 -21.64 -9.12 0.02
CA GLY A 146 -20.64 -9.78 -0.82
C GLY A 146 -19.26 -9.89 -0.18
N HIS A 147 -19.19 -9.88 1.15
CA HIS A 147 -17.97 -10.16 1.92
C HIS A 147 -17.28 -11.46 1.44
N ILE A 148 -15.96 -11.40 1.36
CA ILE A 148 -15.09 -12.55 1.09
C ILE A 148 -14.19 -12.72 2.31
N ALA A 149 -14.53 -13.68 3.16
CA ALA A 149 -13.73 -14.00 4.32
C ALA A 149 -12.45 -14.74 3.88
N CYS A 150 -11.30 -14.06 3.91
CA CYS A 150 -9.99 -14.71 3.79
C CYS A 150 -9.39 -15.05 5.17
N ASP A 151 -9.73 -14.30 6.23
CA ASP A 151 -9.42 -14.61 7.64
C ASP A 151 -10.69 -14.45 8.49
N GLY A 152 -11.09 -15.51 9.21
CA GLY A 152 -12.29 -15.50 10.05
C GLY A 152 -12.16 -14.67 11.33
N ASP A 153 -10.95 -14.23 11.68
CA ASP A 153 -10.71 -13.34 12.83
C ASP A 153 -10.94 -11.86 12.49
N SER A 154 -11.09 -11.52 11.20
CA SER A 154 -11.35 -10.14 10.76
C SER A 154 -12.77 -9.73 11.12
N GLN A 155 -12.92 -8.71 11.98
CA GLN A 155 -14.23 -8.19 12.41
C GLN A 155 -14.56 -6.83 11.80
N SER A 156 -13.54 -6.05 11.46
CA SER A 156 -13.66 -4.72 10.85
C SER A 156 -12.55 -4.54 9.83
N GLU A 157 -12.78 -3.75 8.79
CA GLU A 157 -11.80 -3.54 7.72
C GLU A 157 -11.81 -2.10 7.23
N ILE A 158 -10.62 -1.57 6.91
CA ILE A 158 -10.48 -0.32 6.16
C ILE A 158 -9.63 -0.59 4.92
N VAL A 159 -10.16 -0.23 3.77
CA VAL A 159 -9.43 -0.30 2.50
C VAL A 159 -9.37 1.08 1.87
N VAL A 160 -8.16 1.57 1.63
CA VAL A 160 -7.90 2.86 1.00
C VAL A 160 -7.34 2.60 -0.41
N PRO A 161 -8.05 3.00 -1.49
CA PRO A 161 -7.53 2.83 -2.84
C PRO A 161 -6.34 3.77 -3.08
N ILE A 162 -5.27 3.25 -3.66
CA ILE A 162 -4.14 4.07 -4.12
C ILE A 162 -4.48 4.62 -5.50
N LEU A 163 -4.46 5.94 -5.64
CA LEU A 163 -4.89 6.61 -6.86
C LEU A 163 -3.75 7.39 -7.53
N LYS A 164 -3.68 7.33 -8.86
CA LYS A 164 -2.88 8.24 -9.69
C LYS A 164 -3.74 8.83 -10.78
N ALA A 165 -3.73 10.16 -10.87
CA ALA A 165 -4.59 10.92 -11.77
C ALA A 165 -6.07 10.49 -11.69
N GLY A 166 -6.55 10.17 -10.48
CA GLY A 166 -7.94 9.75 -10.23
C GLY A 166 -8.28 8.30 -10.60
N LYS A 167 -7.29 7.49 -11.01
CA LYS A 167 -7.47 6.06 -11.32
C LYS A 167 -6.77 5.19 -10.28
N VAL A 168 -7.39 4.06 -9.95
CA VAL A 168 -6.78 3.03 -9.09
C VAL A 168 -5.51 2.49 -9.72
N MET A 169 -4.49 2.26 -8.88
CA MET A 169 -3.17 1.71 -9.23
C MET A 169 -2.88 0.43 -8.47
#